data_AF-A0A0F9C5B7-F1
#
_entry.id   AF-A0A0F9C5B7-F1
#
_cell.length_a   1.000
_cell.length_b   1.000
_cell.length_c   1.000
_cell.angle_alpha   90.00
_cell.angle_beta   90.00
_cell.angle_gamma   90.00
#
_symmetry.space_group_name_H-M   'P 1'
#
loop_
_entity.id
_entity.type
_entity.pdbx_description
1 polymer ?
#
loop_
_entity_poly.entity_id
_entity_poly.type
_entity_poly.pdbx_seq_one_letter_code
_entity_poly.pdbx_strand_id
1 'polypeptide(L)'
;VFGDIYSLLFKTSLAEDPLEPFSIIIYITLALAIFDLGKTILEEEILMHKDIFRHSSTRRTITRFISTILIAVSIEALLTMFKAALGQSQYLLPAIYMMLAVVGLLIALAIYVYLGAKAETLLLSTQRYKKTGK
;
A
#
# COMPACT_ATOMS: atom_id res chain seq x y z
N VAL A 1 -7.96 -28.20 -23.60
CA VAL A 1 -7.91 -27.74 -22.20
C VAL A 1 -6.52 -27.93 -21.58
N PHE A 2 -6.09 -29.14 -21.21
CA PHE A 2 -4.75 -29.32 -20.59
C PHE A 2 -3.59 -29.03 -21.56
N GLY A 3 -3.74 -29.30 -22.85
CA GLY A 3 -2.77 -28.92 -23.88
C GLY A 3 -2.69 -27.40 -24.10
N ASP A 4 -3.82 -26.69 -23.99
CA ASP A 4 -3.85 -25.23 -24.11
C ASP A 4 -3.17 -24.56 -22.91
N ILE A 5 -3.37 -25.12 -21.70
CA ILE A 5 -2.71 -24.70 -20.46
C ILE A 5 -1.19 -24.94 -20.54
N TYR A 6 -0.77 -26.08 -21.10
CA TYR A 6 0.66 -26.36 -21.31
C TYR A 6 1.27 -25.42 -22.36
N SER A 7 0.52 -25.11 -23.41
CA SER A 7 0.96 -24.15 -24.43
C SER A 7 1.07 -22.73 -23.87
N LEU A 8 0.20 -22.30 -22.95
CA LEU A 8 0.29 -21.00 -22.28
C LEU A 8 1.46 -20.92 -21.29
N LEU A 9 1.83 -22.03 -20.66
CA LEU A 9 2.95 -22.10 -19.72
C LEU A 9 4.32 -22.28 -20.39
N PHE A 10 4.38 -22.90 -21.58
CA PHE A 10 5.64 -23.24 -22.26
C PHE A 10 5.82 -22.61 -23.65
N LYS A 11 4.88 -21.80 -24.14
CA LYS A 11 5.10 -20.98 -25.32
C LYS A 11 5.91 -19.77 -24.91
N THR A 12 7.23 -19.97 -24.83
CA THR A 12 8.22 -18.91 -25.02
C THR A 12 8.03 -18.39 -26.45
N SER A 13 7.09 -17.46 -26.64
CA SER A 13 7.05 -16.69 -27.87
C SER A 13 8.32 -15.84 -27.92
N LEU A 14 9.21 -16.17 -28.85
CA LEU A 14 10.42 -15.41 -29.20
C LEU A 14 10.09 -14.09 -29.92
N ALA A 15 9.07 -13.41 -29.43
CA ALA A 15 8.88 -11.98 -29.57
C ALA A 15 8.76 -11.51 -28.12
N GLU A 16 9.91 -11.33 -27.46
CA GLU A 16 9.94 -10.77 -26.12
C GLU A 16 9.30 -9.39 -26.21
N ASP A 17 8.01 -9.29 -25.85
CA ASP A 17 7.42 -7.99 -25.55
C ASP A 17 8.28 -7.44 -24.40
N PRO A 18 9.00 -6.32 -24.60
CA PRO A 18 9.87 -5.75 -23.57
C PRO A 18 9.12 -5.48 -22.26
N LEU A 19 7.79 -5.53 -22.29
CA LEU A 19 6.92 -5.35 -21.15
C LEU A 19 6.60 -6.60 -20.32
N GLU A 20 6.84 -7.82 -20.80
CA GLU A 20 6.48 -9.04 -20.05
C GLU A 20 7.07 -9.08 -18.62
N PRO A 21 8.35 -8.70 -18.39
CA PRO A 21 8.91 -8.69 -17.04
C PRO A 21 8.18 -7.74 -16.09
N PHE A 22 7.64 -6.62 -16.60
CA PHE A 22 6.90 -5.66 -15.76
C PHE A 22 5.58 -6.24 -15.27
N SER A 23 4.92 -7.08 -16.06
CA SER A 23 3.65 -7.73 -15.66
C SER A 23 3.86 -8.65 -14.47
N ILE A 24 4.97 -9.40 -14.43
CA ILE A 24 5.34 -10.25 -13.29
C ILE A 24 5.54 -9.41 -12.02
N ILE A 25 6.23 -8.27 -12.13
CA ILE A 25 6.46 -7.37 -11.00
C ILE A 25 5.13 -6.81 -10.47
N ILE A 26 4.20 -6.45 -11.35
CA ILE A 26 2.87 -5.96 -10.96
C ILE A 26 2.13 -7.04 -10.16
N TYR A 27 2.08 -8.28 -10.67
CA TYR A 27 1.40 -9.37 -9.97
C TYR A 27 2.03 -9.70 -8.62
N ILE A 28 3.36 -9.74 -8.53
CA ILE A 28 4.06 -9.97 -7.25
C ILE A 28 3.78 -8.83 -6.27
N THR A 29 3.80 -7.58 -6.72
CA THR A 29 3.53 -6.40 -5.88
C THR A 29 2.11 -6.42 -5.33
N LEU A 30 1.13 -6.75 -6.18
CA LEU A 30 -0.28 -6.87 -5.79
C LEU A 30 -0.49 -8.04 -4.82
N ALA A 31 0.15 -9.19 -5.06
CA ALA A 31 0.11 -10.33 -4.15
C ALA A 31 0.69 -10.00 -2.76
N LEU A 32 1.83 -9.29 -2.71
CA LEU A 32 2.43 -8.85 -1.45
C LEU A 32 1.56 -7.84 -0.70
N ALA A 33 0.90 -6.91 -1.41
CA ALA A 33 -0.01 -5.95 -0.80
C ALA A 33 -1.25 -6.63 -0.19
N ILE A 34 -1.84 -7.60 -0.91
CA ILE A 34 -2.97 -8.39 -0.42
C ILE A 34 -2.56 -9.28 0.75
N PHE A 35 -1.36 -9.87 0.70
CA PHE A 35 -0.85 -10.69 1.79
C PHE A 35 -0.67 -9.88 3.08
N ASP A 36 -0.09 -8.68 3.00
CA ASP A 36 0.07 -7.80 4.17
C ASP A 36 -1.29 -7.33 4.73
N LEU A 37 -2.27 -7.09 3.85
CA LEU A 37 -3.66 -6.83 4.25
C LEU A 37 -4.27 -8.01 5.00
N GLY A 38 -4.17 -9.22 4.43
CA GLY A 38 -4.70 -10.43 5.04
C GLY A 38 -4.08 -10.70 6.41
N LYS A 39 -2.76 -10.49 6.54
CA LYS A 39 -2.06 -10.56 7.83
C LYS A 39 -2.62 -9.55 8.83
N THR A 40 -2.84 -8.32 8.41
CA THR A 40 -3.39 -7.26 9.27
C THR A 40 -4.79 -7.63 9.77
N ILE A 41 -5.69 -8.07 8.89
CA ILE A 41 -7.04 -8.51 9.26
C ILE A 41 -6.98 -9.67 10.26
N LEU A 42 -6.13 -10.67 10.00
CA LEU A 42 -6.01 -11.83 10.88
C LEU A 42 -5.47 -11.44 12.27
N GLU A 43 -4.49 -10.55 12.34
CA GLU A 43 -3.97 -10.03 13.60
C GLU A 43 -5.04 -9.26 14.40
N GLU A 44 -5.86 -8.44 13.73
CA GLU A 44 -6.88 -7.61 14.39
C GLU A 44 -8.17 -8.37 14.77
N GLU A 45 -8.67 -9.26 13.90
CA GLU A 45 -9.98 -9.91 14.07
C GLU A 45 -9.90 -11.27 14.80
N ILE A 46 -8.77 -11.99 14.66
CA ILE A 46 -8.64 -13.37 15.18
C ILE A 46 -7.70 -13.43 16.37
N LEU A 47 -6.56 -12.72 16.33
CA LEU A 47 -5.52 -12.83 17.35
C LEU A 47 -5.64 -11.79 18.48
N MET A 48 -6.16 -10.60 18.20
CA MET A 48 -6.43 -9.61 19.23
C MET A 48 -7.66 -10.02 20.06
N HIS A 49 -7.43 -10.59 21.24
CA HIS A 49 -8.45 -10.65 22.27
C HIS A 49 -8.85 -9.21 22.63
N LYS A 50 -10.15 -8.97 22.65
CA LYS A 50 -10.84 -7.68 22.78
C LYS A 50 -10.44 -6.92 24.05
N ASP A 51 -9.24 -6.34 24.09
CA ASP A 51 -8.84 -5.36 25.09
C ASP A 51 -9.31 -3.98 24.61
N ILE A 52 -10.48 -3.60 25.09
CA ILE A 52 -11.31 -2.45 24.66
C ILE A 52 -10.61 -1.08 24.89
N PHE A 53 -9.39 -1.05 25.45
CA PHE A 53 -8.76 0.15 25.99
C PHE A 53 -7.47 0.65 25.29
N ARG A 54 -7.13 0.17 24.08
CA ARG A 54 -5.97 0.71 23.33
C ARG A 54 -6.37 1.39 22.01
N HIS A 55 -6.92 2.60 22.10
CA HIS A 55 -7.11 3.47 20.92
C HIS A 55 -5.82 3.79 20.14
N SER A 56 -4.63 3.59 20.73
CA SER A 56 -3.34 3.81 20.06
C SER A 56 -2.89 2.67 19.13
N SER A 57 -3.36 1.43 19.32
CA SER A 57 -2.97 0.30 18.46
C SER A 57 -3.63 0.40 17.08
N THR A 58 -4.92 0.73 17.02
CA THR A 58 -5.68 0.87 15.78
C THR A 58 -5.04 1.88 14.82
N ARG A 59 -4.63 3.05 15.33
CA ARG A 59 -3.96 4.07 14.48
C ARG A 59 -2.66 3.55 13.89
N ARG A 60 -1.87 2.83 14.68
CA ARG A 60 -0.60 2.23 14.23
C ARG A 60 -0.85 1.18 13.15
N THR A 61 -1.88 0.36 13.31
CA THR A 61 -2.26 -0.63 12.29
C THR A 61 -2.71 0.02 11.00
N ILE A 62 -3.64 0.99 11.07
CA ILE A 62 -4.13 1.74 9.90
C ILE A 62 -2.96 2.41 9.17
N THR A 63 -2.06 3.08 9.89
CA THR A 63 -0.90 3.74 9.28
C THR A 63 0.00 2.75 8.54
N ARG A 64 0.25 1.57 9.13
CA ARG A 64 1.06 0.51 8.50
C ARG A 64 0.38 -0.04 7.25
N PHE A 65 -0.90 -0.36 7.36
CA PHE A 65 -1.69 -0.86 6.26
C PHE A 65 -1.71 0.09 5.05
N ILE A 66 -2.01 1.37 5.28
CA ILE A 66 -1.99 2.39 4.22
C ILE A 66 -0.58 2.59 3.66
N SER A 67 0.46 2.51 4.50
CA SER A 67 1.85 2.60 4.04
C SER A 67 2.22 1.47 3.08
N THR A 68 1.80 0.24 3.36
CA THR A 68 2.05 -0.90 2.45
C THR A 68 1.34 -0.74 1.12
N ILE A 69 0.06 -0.32 1.12
CA ILE A 69 -0.67 0.00 -0.12
C ILE A 69 0.05 1.10 -0.88
N LEU A 70 0.49 2.15 -0.19
CA LEU A 70 1.17 3.27 -0.81
C LEU A 70 2.46 2.84 -1.51
N ILE A 71 3.24 1.94 -0.90
CA ILE A 71 4.43 1.36 -1.54
C ILE A 71 4.05 0.58 -2.79
N ALA A 72 3.02 -0.26 -2.72
CA ALA A 72 2.56 -1.06 -3.87
C ALA A 72 2.11 -0.18 -5.05
N VAL A 73 1.25 0.82 -4.79
CA VAL A 73 0.77 1.77 -5.80
C VAL A 73 1.92 2.62 -6.35
N SER A 74 2.89 3.00 -5.51
CA SER A 74 4.07 3.76 -5.96
C SER A 74 4.93 2.97 -6.94
N ILE A 75 5.16 1.68 -6.67
CA ILE A 75 5.88 0.80 -7.59
C ILE A 75 5.11 0.67 -8.91
N GLU A 76 3.79 0.45 -8.86
CA GLU A 76 2.96 0.31 -10.05
C GLU A 76 2.91 1.60 -10.91
N ALA A 77 2.84 2.77 -10.26
CA ALA A 77 2.89 4.07 -10.92
C ALA A 77 4.24 4.27 -11.63
N LEU A 78 5.34 3.93 -10.97
CA LEU A 78 6.68 4.02 -11.56
C LEU A 78 6.84 3.08 -12.75
N LEU A 79 6.36 1.83 -12.64
CA LEU A 79 6.38 0.88 -13.75
C LEU A 79 5.59 1.41 -14.94
N THR A 80 4.38 1.93 -14.71
CA THR A 80 3.55 2.52 -15.77
C THR A 80 4.25 3.72 -16.42
N MET A 81 4.97 4.53 -15.65
CA MET A 81 5.79 5.64 -16.16
C MET A 81 6.95 5.13 -17.03
N PHE A 82 7.62 4.05 -16.63
CA PHE A 82 8.63 3.40 -17.46
C PHE A 82 8.05 2.87 -18.77
N LYS A 83 6.85 2.24 -18.75
CA LYS A 83 6.16 1.81 -19.98
C LYS A 83 5.93 2.99 -20.93
N ALA A 84 5.47 4.12 -20.39
CA ALA A 84 5.28 5.34 -21.16
C ALA A 84 6.60 5.89 -21.75
N ALA A 85 7.68 5.87 -20.96
CA ALA A 85 9.00 6.34 -21.38
C ALA A 85 9.63 5.47 -22.48
N LEU A 86 9.32 4.17 -22.53
CA LEU A 86 9.77 3.23 -23.58
C LEU A 86 9.02 3.38 -24.92
N GLY A 87 8.27 4.48 -25.11
CA GLY A 87 7.61 4.81 -26.38
C GLY A 87 6.14 4.39 -26.45
N GLN A 88 5.57 3.86 -25.38
CA GLN A 88 4.15 3.51 -25.34
C GLN A 88 3.30 4.66 -24.81
N SER A 89 3.01 5.62 -25.70
CA SER A 89 2.28 6.86 -25.38
C SER A 89 0.91 6.63 -24.71
N GLN A 90 0.29 5.48 -24.95
CA GLN A 90 -0.96 5.06 -24.28
C GLN A 90 -0.86 5.02 -22.75
N TYR A 91 0.34 4.79 -22.19
CA TYR A 91 0.56 4.74 -20.74
C TYR A 91 0.93 6.09 -20.12
N LEU A 92 1.16 7.13 -20.93
CA LEU A 92 1.59 8.44 -20.42
C LEU A 92 0.54 9.08 -19.50
N LEU A 93 -0.71 9.17 -19.98
CA LEU A 93 -1.80 9.72 -19.18
C LEU A 93 -2.09 8.87 -17.92
N PRO A 94 -2.23 7.53 -18.02
CA PRO A 94 -2.36 6.68 -16.84
C PRO A 94 -1.23 6.86 -15.83
N ALA A 95 0.03 6.96 -16.28
CA ALA A 95 1.18 7.19 -15.40
C ALA A 95 1.06 8.51 -14.63
N ILE A 96 0.68 9.60 -15.31
CA ILE A 96 0.53 10.91 -14.66
C ILE A 96 -0.57 10.88 -13.60
N TYR A 97 -1.74 10.32 -13.92
CA TYR A 97 -2.84 10.21 -12.96
C TYR A 97 -2.50 9.32 -11.77
N MET A 98 -1.80 8.20 -12.00
CA MET A 98 -1.30 7.33 -10.94
C MET A 98 -0.29 8.04 -10.03
N MET A 99 0.64 8.80 -10.60
CA MET A 99 1.61 9.59 -9.83
C MET A 99 0.91 10.68 -8.99
N LEU A 100 -0.10 11.35 -9.53
CA LEU A 100 -0.91 12.31 -8.77
C LEU A 100 -1.67 11.62 -7.63
N ALA A 101 -2.21 10.42 -7.86
CA ALA A 101 -2.86 9.64 -6.81
C ALA A 101 -1.89 9.26 -5.69
N VAL A 102 -0.66 8.83 -6.02
CA VAL A 102 0.39 8.54 -5.03
C VAL A 102 0.73 9.77 -4.19
N VAL A 103 0.91 10.93 -4.82
CA VAL A 103 1.15 12.19 -4.10
C VAL A 103 -0.03 12.56 -3.19
N GLY A 104 -1.26 12.40 -3.68
CA GLY A 104 -2.47 12.62 -2.89
C GLY A 104 -2.55 11.70 -1.66
N LEU A 105 -2.25 10.41 -1.84
CA LEU A 105 -2.20 9.43 -0.75
C LEU A 105 -1.10 9.73 0.26
N LEU A 106 0.08 10.17 -0.20
CA LEU A 106 1.18 10.60 0.67
C LEU A 106 0.79 11.79 1.54
N ILE A 107 0.17 12.81 0.95
CA ILE A 107 -0.30 13.99 1.68
C ILE A 107 -1.38 13.60 2.69
N ALA A 108 -2.36 12.79 2.27
CA ALA A 108 -3.43 12.31 3.15
C ALA A 108 -2.87 11.53 4.34
N LEU A 109 -1.91 10.62 4.10
CA LEU A 109 -1.26 9.85 5.15
C LEU A 109 -0.45 10.75 6.09
N ALA A 110 0.29 11.72 5.55
CA ALA A 110 1.06 12.68 6.36
C ALA A 110 0.16 13.49 7.29
N ILE A 111 -0.97 13.98 6.79
CA ILE A 111 -1.96 14.71 7.59
C ILE A 111 -2.55 13.79 8.67
N TYR A 112 -2.94 12.56 8.31
CA TYR A 112 -3.50 11.59 9.26
C TYR A 112 -2.52 11.29 10.42
N VAL A 113 -1.25 11.03 10.10
CA VAL A 113 -0.21 10.76 11.10
C VAL A 113 0.05 11.98 11.98
N TYR A 114 0.13 13.18 11.38
CA TYR A 114 0.36 14.42 12.12
C TYR A 114 -0.78 14.73 13.11
N LEU A 115 -2.03 14.65 12.65
CA LEU A 115 -3.21 14.87 13.50
C LEU A 115 -3.28 13.84 14.64
N GLY A 116 -2.97 12.58 14.34
CA GLY A 116 -2.91 11.51 15.33
C GLY A 116 -1.86 11.77 16.42
N ALA A 117 -0.65 12.17 16.02
CA ALA A 117 0.42 12.51 16.97
C ALA A 117 0.05 13.73 17.83
N LYS A 118 -0.55 14.76 17.22
CA LYS A 118 -1.01 15.96 17.93
C LYS A 118 -2.05 15.61 19.01
N ALA A 119 -3.04 14.77 18.68
CA ALA A 119 -4.05 14.33 19.64
C ALA A 119 -3.44 13.62 20.87
N GLU A 120 -2.45 12.76 20.67
CA GLU A 120 -1.77 12.09 21.78
C GLU A 120 -1.01 13.04 22.69
N THR A 121 -0.30 14.02 22.12
CA THR A 121 0.45 15.00 22.93
C THR A 121 -0.47 15.82 23.84
N LEU A 122 -1.66 16.22 23.34
CA LEU A 122 -2.66 16.97 24.11
C LEU A 122 -3.30 16.14 25.23
N LEU A 123 -3.54 14.85 25.00
CA LEU A 123 -4.05 13.96 26.04
C LEU A 123 -3.01 13.77 27.16
N LEU A 124 -1.74 13.57 26.80
CA LEU A 124 -0.66 13.39 27.77
C LEU A 124 -0.40 14.67 28.58
N SER A 125 -0.45 15.85 27.98
CA SER A 125 -0.30 17.12 28.71
C SER A 125 -1.43 17.35 29.70
N THR A 126 -2.68 17.03 29.32
CA THR A 126 -3.86 17.15 30.19
C THR A 126 -3.78 16.18 31.37
N GLN A 127 -3.36 14.93 31.14
CA GLN A 127 -3.18 13.94 32.21
C GLN A 127 -2.06 14.33 33.19
N ARG A 128 -0.95 14.89 32.69
CA ARG A 128 0.14 15.40 33.55
C ARG A 128 -0.32 16.54 34.42
N TYR A 129 -1.04 17.52 33.87
CA TYR A 129 -1.59 18.65 34.63
C TYR A 129 -2.49 18.17 35.79
N LYS A 130 -3.37 17.20 35.53
CA LYS A 130 -4.27 16.62 36.54
C LYS A 130 -3.54 15.86 37.65
N LYS A 131 -2.31 15.39 37.40
CA LYS A 131 -1.48 14.64 38.36
C LYS A 131 -0.58 15.54 39.21
N THR A 132 -0.23 16.74 38.73
CA THR A 132 0.59 17.72 39.45
C THR A 132 -0.23 18.73 40.27
N GLY A 133 -1.53 18.88 39.97
CA GLY A 133 -2.47 19.70 40.74
C GLY A 133 -3.16 18.98 41.91
N LYS A 134 -2.72 17.77 42.26
CA LYS A 134 -3.06 17.04 43.49
C LYS A 134 -1.79 16.86 44.31
#